data_AF-A0A358M7Z8-F1
#
_entry.id   AF-A0A358M7Z8-F1
#
_cell.length_a   1.000
_cell.length_b   1.000
_cell.length_c   1.000
_cell.angle_alpha   90.00
_cell.angle_beta   90.00
_cell.angle_gamma   90.00
#
_symmetry.space_group_name_H-M   'P 1'
#
loop_
_entity.id
_entity.type
_entity.pdbx_description
1 polymer ?
#
loop_
_entity_poly.entity_id
_entity_poly.type
_entity_poly.pdbx_seq_one_letter_code
_entity_poly.pdbx_strand_id
1 'polypeptide(L)'
;MSDKKRGGEPFLFLSYLKSHLKTIVLLCIFTVIFAGSFLLYQLPAAAVWYAAAICFFIGAAALFFDYLAFRRKHQSLTTLLREAAVTLEHLPEPRSPLEADYQAVVQALHTERTELENRMRRQYGDLTEYYTIWVHQIKTPIAAMRLLLQSGEGAQYRELSEELQRIEQYVEM
;
A
#
# COMPACT_ATOMS: atom_id res chain seq x y z
N MET A 1 -14.61 -24.24 0.16
CA MET A 1 -13.91 -23.70 -1.03
C MET A 1 -12.46 -23.48 -0.65
N SER A 2 -11.61 -24.50 -0.67
CA SER A 2 -11.13 -25.27 -1.83
C SER A 2 -10.42 -24.38 -2.86
N ASP A 3 -9.13 -24.65 -2.98
CA ASP A 3 -8.29 -24.47 -4.17
C ASP A 3 -7.60 -23.11 -4.42
N LYS A 4 -6.39 -22.95 -3.87
CA LYS A 4 -5.26 -22.27 -4.55
C LYS A 4 -3.91 -22.64 -3.92
N LYS A 5 -3.61 -23.93 -3.85
CA LYS A 5 -2.26 -24.45 -3.57
C LYS A 5 -1.49 -24.58 -4.89
N ARG A 6 -0.18 -24.28 -4.88
CA ARG A 6 0.88 -24.74 -5.82
C ARG A 6 1.27 -23.88 -7.05
N GLY A 7 0.98 -22.58 -7.10
CA GLY A 7 1.43 -21.73 -8.24
C GLY A 7 2.69 -20.87 -8.05
N GLY A 8 3.17 -20.63 -6.83
CA GLY A 8 4.10 -19.52 -6.55
C GLY A 8 5.54 -19.89 -6.16
N GLU A 9 5.82 -21.16 -5.85
CA GLU A 9 7.14 -21.61 -5.38
C GLU A 9 8.25 -21.41 -6.42
N PRO A 10 8.10 -21.76 -7.72
CA PRO A 10 9.23 -21.65 -8.66
C PRO A 10 9.59 -20.21 -9.03
N PHE A 11 8.61 -19.29 -9.02
CA PHE A 11 8.85 -17.89 -9.40
C PHE A 11 9.61 -17.12 -8.31
N LEU A 12 9.34 -17.45 -7.04
CA LEU A 12 10.08 -16.93 -5.89
C LEU A 12 11.53 -17.46 -5.89
N PHE A 13 11.71 -18.74 -6.21
CA PHE A 13 13.04 -19.35 -6.38
C PHE A 13 13.85 -18.71 -7.53
N LEU A 14 13.22 -18.41 -8.66
CA LEU A 14 13.87 -17.77 -9.82
C LEU A 14 14.26 -16.31 -9.56
N SER A 15 13.40 -15.55 -8.86
CA SER A 15 13.70 -14.17 -8.47
C SER A 15 14.84 -14.12 -7.43
N TYR A 16 14.85 -15.07 -6.49
CA TYR A 16 15.92 -15.26 -5.51
C TYR A 16 17.26 -15.61 -6.17
N LEU A 17 17.26 -16.52 -7.15
CA LEU A 17 18.46 -16.91 -7.90
C LEU A 17 19.06 -15.73 -8.68
N LYS A 18 18.22 -14.81 -9.17
CA LYS A 18 18.66 -13.65 -9.96
C LYS A 18 19.31 -12.55 -9.11
N SER A 19 18.85 -12.35 -7.88
CA SER A 19 19.41 -11.35 -6.94
C SER A 19 20.80 -11.73 -6.44
N HIS A 20 21.05 -13.02 -6.22
CA HIS A 20 22.29 -13.52 -5.61
C HIS A 20 23.15 -14.37 -6.56
N LEU A 21 22.87 -14.30 -7.86
CA LEU A 21 23.64 -14.96 -8.93
C LEU A 21 25.14 -14.61 -8.83
N LYS A 22 25.49 -13.38 -8.43
CA LYS A 22 26.89 -12.95 -8.28
C LYS A 22 27.62 -13.72 -7.18
N THR A 23 26.99 -13.96 -6.03
CA THR A 23 27.59 -14.72 -4.92
C THR A 23 27.71 -16.19 -5.27
N ILE A 24 26.69 -16.74 -5.94
CA ILE A 24 26.69 -18.14 -6.41
C ILE A 24 27.74 -18.35 -7.50
N VAL A 25 27.85 -17.43 -8.46
CA VAL A 25 28.87 -17.44 -9.51
C VAL A 25 30.26 -17.28 -8.92
N LEU A 26 30.46 -16.40 -7.94
CA LEU A 26 31.75 -16.24 -7.25
C LEU A 26 32.14 -17.54 -6.53
N LEU A 27 31.21 -18.17 -5.82
CA LEU A 27 31.44 -19.45 -5.13
C LEU A 27 31.74 -20.59 -6.11
N CYS A 28 30.99 -20.68 -7.22
CA CYS A 28 31.29 -21.61 -8.31
C CYS A 28 32.67 -21.36 -8.91
N ILE A 29 33.06 -20.09 -9.17
CA ILE A 29 34.38 -19.73 -9.70
C ILE A 29 35.48 -20.17 -8.74
N PHE A 30 35.33 -19.90 -7.43
CA PHE A 30 36.28 -20.39 -6.43
C PHE A 30 36.39 -21.92 -6.45
N THR A 31 35.26 -22.61 -6.54
CA THR A 31 35.21 -24.08 -6.58
C THR A 31 35.92 -24.64 -7.82
N VAL A 32 35.73 -24.01 -8.98
CA VAL A 32 36.37 -24.38 -10.25
C VAL A 32 37.87 -24.07 -10.24
N ILE A 33 38.29 -22.93 -9.67
CA ILE A 33 39.70 -22.58 -9.52
C ILE A 33 40.40 -23.58 -8.59
N PHE A 34 39.78 -23.93 -7.46
CA PHE A 34 40.32 -24.95 -6.56
C PHE A 34 40.38 -26.33 -7.21
N ALA A 35 39.33 -26.75 -7.93
CA ALA A 35 39.30 -28.01 -8.65
C ALA A 35 40.35 -28.07 -9.78
N GLY A 36 40.53 -26.98 -10.52
CA GLY A 36 41.52 -26.85 -11.60
C GLY A 36 42.96 -26.87 -11.08
N SER A 37 43.23 -26.17 -9.96
CA SER A 37 44.51 -26.24 -9.26
C SER A 37 44.83 -27.68 -8.82
N PHE A 38 43.82 -28.42 -8.36
CA PHE A 38 43.95 -29.80 -7.90
C PHE A 38 44.18 -30.82 -9.02
N LEU A 39 43.51 -30.65 -10.17
CA LEU A 39 43.67 -31.51 -11.35
C LEU A 39 45.10 -31.43 -11.93
N LEU A 40 45.71 -30.24 -11.82
CA LEU A 40 47.07 -29.98 -12.29
C LEU A 40 48.16 -30.59 -11.38
N TYR A 41 47.84 -30.90 -10.11
CA TYR A 41 48.81 -31.34 -9.09
C TYR A 41 48.79 -32.85 -8.75
N GLN A 42 47.91 -33.66 -9.33
CA GLN A 42 47.80 -35.13 -9.10
C GLN A 42 47.84 -35.55 -7.60
N LEU A 43 47.07 -34.86 -6.76
CA LEU A 43 47.02 -35.14 -5.32
C LEU A 43 46.03 -36.29 -4.98
N PRO A 44 46.28 -37.04 -3.88
CA PRO A 44 45.48 -38.21 -3.51
C PRO A 44 44.01 -37.84 -3.26
N ALA A 45 43.10 -38.64 -3.80
CA ALA A 45 41.65 -38.42 -3.81
C ALA A 45 41.00 -38.20 -2.41
N ALA A 46 41.68 -38.58 -1.34
CA ALA A 46 41.25 -38.31 0.04
C ALA A 46 41.23 -36.81 0.40
N ALA A 47 42.16 -36.02 -0.13
CA ALA A 47 42.19 -34.58 0.12
C ALA A 47 41.07 -33.83 -0.63
N VAL A 48 40.62 -34.37 -1.76
CA VAL A 48 39.53 -33.83 -2.59
C VAL A 48 38.20 -33.89 -1.86
N TRP A 49 37.89 -35.02 -1.22
CA TRP A 49 36.63 -35.19 -0.48
C TRP A 49 36.53 -34.25 0.73
N TYR A 50 37.64 -34.01 1.44
CA TYR A 50 37.68 -33.06 2.55
C TYR A 50 37.45 -31.61 2.09
N ALA A 51 38.13 -31.17 1.03
CA ALA A 51 37.95 -29.83 0.50
C ALA A 51 36.53 -29.60 -0.04
N ALA A 52 35.97 -30.60 -0.73
CA ALA A 52 34.60 -30.57 -1.23
C ALA A 52 33.58 -30.53 -0.08
N ALA A 53 33.77 -31.31 0.97
CA ALA A 53 32.90 -31.31 2.15
C ALA A 53 32.92 -29.95 2.87
N ILE A 54 34.10 -29.33 3.02
CA ILE A 54 34.24 -28.00 3.63
C ILE A 54 33.53 -26.93 2.78
N CYS A 55 33.74 -26.94 1.46
CA CYS A 55 33.08 -26.00 0.56
C CYS A 55 31.56 -26.17 0.58
N PHE A 56 31.07 -27.41 0.57
CA PHE A 56 29.66 -27.72 0.67
C PHE A 56 29.07 -27.23 2.00
N PHE A 57 29.76 -27.44 3.12
CA PHE A 57 29.30 -27.02 4.43
C PHE A 57 29.25 -25.50 4.57
N ILE A 58 30.27 -24.79 4.07
CA ILE A 58 30.31 -23.32 4.07
C ILE A 58 29.21 -22.75 3.16
N GLY A 59 29.02 -23.32 1.97
CA GLY A 59 27.96 -22.92 1.04
C GLY A 59 26.56 -23.17 1.61
N ALA A 60 26.36 -24.33 2.25
CA ALA A 60 25.09 -24.68 2.90
C ALA A 60 24.80 -23.76 4.10
N ALA A 61 25.81 -23.42 4.91
CA ALA A 61 25.66 -22.49 6.02
C ALA A 61 25.28 -21.08 5.54
N ALA A 62 25.96 -20.57 4.50
CA ALA A 62 25.63 -19.27 3.91
C ALA A 62 24.19 -19.23 3.39
N LEU A 63 23.78 -20.26 2.63
CA LEU A 63 22.40 -20.41 2.16
C LEU A 63 21.38 -20.49 3.29
N PHE A 64 21.71 -21.17 4.39
CA PHE A 64 20.83 -21.30 5.54
C PHE A 64 20.64 -19.97 6.27
N PHE A 65 21.72 -19.21 6.53
CA PHE A 65 21.63 -17.88 7.16
C PHE A 65 20.85 -16.90 6.27
N ASP A 66 21.05 -16.93 4.96
CA ASP A 66 20.35 -16.06 4.01
C ASP A 66 18.86 -16.43 3.90
N TYR A 67 18.52 -17.72 3.93
CA TYR A 67 17.13 -18.18 3.93
C TYR A 67 16.37 -17.73 5.19
N LEU A 68 17.02 -17.75 6.35
CA LEU A 68 16.44 -17.22 7.60
C LEU A 68 16.21 -15.70 7.51
N ALA A 69 17.15 -14.95 6.95
CA ALA A 69 17.02 -13.51 6.77
C ALA A 69 15.90 -13.14 5.78
N PHE A 70 15.79 -13.88 4.67
CA PHE A 70 14.74 -13.69 3.67
C PHE A 70 13.36 -14.05 4.21
N ARG A 71 13.24 -15.14 4.99
CA ARG A 71 11.97 -15.52 5.64
C ARG A 71 11.50 -14.48 6.64
N ARG A 72 12.39 -13.94 7.48
CA ARG A 72 12.03 -12.88 8.43
C ARG A 72 11.55 -11.62 7.72
N LYS A 73 12.20 -11.26 6.60
CA LYS A 73 11.83 -10.10 5.78
C LYS A 73 10.50 -10.28 5.07
N HIS A 74 10.25 -11.46 4.50
CA HIS A 74 8.98 -11.74 3.85
C HIS A 74 7.85 -11.75 4.87
N GLN A 75 8.06 -12.36 6.05
CA GLN A 75 7.08 -12.34 7.12
C GLN A 75 6.80 -10.91 7.62
N SER A 76 7.83 -10.09 7.87
CA SER A 76 7.62 -8.71 8.33
C SER A 76 6.88 -7.85 7.30
N LEU A 77 7.21 -7.97 6.01
CA LEU A 77 6.51 -7.29 4.92
C LEU A 77 5.07 -7.78 4.75
N THR A 78 4.79 -9.09 4.91
CA THR A 78 3.41 -9.61 4.80
C THR A 78 2.53 -9.24 6.00
N THR A 79 3.11 -9.16 7.20
CA THR A 79 2.39 -8.69 8.39
C THR A 79 2.09 -7.20 8.28
N LEU A 80 3.09 -6.42 7.85
CA LEU A 80 2.90 -4.99 7.58
C LEU A 80 1.91 -4.78 6.44
N LEU A 81 1.88 -5.56 5.37
CA LEU A 81 0.88 -5.38 4.30
C LEU A 81 -0.56 -5.67 4.79
N ARG A 82 -0.72 -6.53 5.80
CA ARG A 82 -2.02 -6.76 6.46
C ARG A 82 -2.44 -5.63 7.41
N GLU A 83 -1.49 -4.95 8.05
CA GLU A 83 -1.76 -3.84 9.00
C GLU A 83 -1.64 -2.44 8.38
N ALA A 84 -0.85 -2.28 7.31
CA ALA A 84 -0.55 -1.04 6.59
C ALA A 84 -1.70 -0.56 5.69
N ALA A 85 -2.85 -1.25 5.71
CA ALA A 85 -4.08 -0.61 5.30
C ALA A 85 -4.38 0.66 6.14
N VAL A 86 -3.74 0.81 7.31
CA VAL A 86 -4.05 1.90 8.25
C VAL A 86 -2.85 2.80 8.59
N THR A 87 -1.58 2.35 8.55
CA THR A 87 -0.46 3.22 8.99
C THR A 87 0.89 2.84 8.36
N LEU A 88 1.52 3.76 7.62
CA LEU A 88 2.87 3.62 7.05
C LEU A 88 4.01 3.95 8.04
N GLU A 89 3.70 4.19 9.31
CA GLU A 89 4.63 4.68 10.32
C GLU A 89 5.62 3.61 10.82
N HIS A 90 5.41 2.34 10.46
CA HIS A 90 6.19 1.19 10.93
C HIS A 90 6.95 0.45 9.80
N LEU A 91 7.35 1.14 8.73
CA LEU A 91 8.19 0.48 7.71
C LEU A 91 9.54 0.05 8.31
N PRO A 92 10.00 -1.19 8.05
CA PRO A 92 11.26 -1.69 8.57
C PRO A 92 12.42 -0.96 7.90
N GLU A 93 13.54 -0.81 8.60
CA GLU A 93 14.70 -0.10 8.06
C GLU A 93 15.19 -0.70 6.73
N PRO A 94 15.46 0.14 5.71
CA PRO A 94 15.90 -0.32 4.40
C PRO A 94 17.31 -0.91 4.49
N ARG A 95 17.50 -2.13 3.98
CA ARG A 95 18.81 -2.81 3.97
C ARG A 95 19.63 -2.57 2.71
N SER A 96 19.02 -1.95 1.70
CA SER A 96 19.62 -1.66 0.40
C SER A 96 19.20 -0.26 -0.06
N PRO A 97 20.06 0.49 -0.76
CA PRO A 97 19.69 1.80 -1.31
C PRO A 97 18.45 1.74 -2.21
N LEU A 98 18.28 0.67 -2.99
CA LEU A 98 17.08 0.48 -3.81
C LEU A 98 15.81 0.32 -2.96
N GLU A 99 15.92 -0.28 -1.77
CA GLU A 99 14.78 -0.41 -0.85
C GLU A 99 14.41 0.92 -0.24
N ALA A 100 15.40 1.76 0.07
CA ALA A 100 15.15 3.13 0.54
C ALA A 100 14.40 3.95 -0.53
N ASP A 101 14.80 3.84 -1.80
CA ASP A 101 14.12 4.52 -2.90
C ASP A 101 12.66 4.08 -3.03
N TYR A 102 12.40 2.77 -2.97
CA TYR A 102 11.03 2.26 -2.99
C TYR A 102 10.22 2.72 -1.78
N GLN A 103 10.80 2.73 -0.58
CA GLN A 103 10.12 3.25 0.62
C GLN A 103 9.77 4.73 0.48
N ALA A 104 10.67 5.54 -0.07
CA ALA A 104 10.42 6.95 -0.33
C ALA A 104 9.25 7.16 -1.30
N VAL A 105 9.16 6.36 -2.37
CA VAL A 105 8.02 6.42 -3.32
C VAL A 105 6.71 6.07 -2.63
N VAL A 106 6.68 5.01 -1.81
CA VAL A 106 5.45 4.59 -1.12
C VAL A 106 5.03 5.65 -0.08
N GLN A 107 5.98 6.24 0.64
CA GLN A 107 5.71 7.34 1.56
C GLN A 107 5.13 8.55 0.84
N ALA A 108 5.72 8.96 -0.29
CA ALA A 108 5.22 10.09 -1.09
C ALA A 108 3.77 9.85 -1.57
N LEU A 109 3.48 8.65 -2.07
CA LEU A 109 2.12 8.27 -2.50
C LEU A 109 1.11 8.27 -1.34
N HIS A 110 1.54 7.83 -0.16
CA HIS A 110 0.69 7.84 1.03
C HIS A 110 0.37 9.26 1.48
N THR A 111 1.38 10.13 1.55
CA THR A 111 1.18 11.54 1.90
C THR A 111 0.22 12.22 0.91
N GLU A 112 0.41 12.01 -0.39
CA GLU A 112 -0.48 12.57 -1.42
C GLU A 112 -1.93 12.07 -1.25
N ARG A 113 -2.11 10.77 -1.00
CA ARG A 113 -3.44 10.18 -0.71
C ARG A 113 -4.08 10.82 0.50
N THR A 114 -3.37 10.91 1.62
CA THR A 114 -3.90 11.50 2.86
C THR A 114 -4.24 12.97 2.68
N GLU A 115 -3.42 13.73 1.95
CA GLU A 115 -3.74 15.10 1.60
C GLU A 115 -5.00 15.21 0.75
N LEU A 116 -5.15 14.35 -0.26
CA LEU A 116 -6.33 14.33 -1.12
C LEU A 116 -7.60 13.99 -0.33
N GLU A 117 -7.54 12.99 0.55
CA GLU A 117 -8.65 12.65 1.44
C GLU A 117 -9.01 13.81 2.39
N ASN A 118 -8.00 14.48 2.95
CA ASN A 118 -8.21 15.66 3.79
C ASN A 118 -8.82 16.83 3.01
N ARG A 119 -8.37 17.07 1.76
CA ARG A 119 -8.95 18.08 0.88
C ARG A 119 -10.42 17.77 0.57
N MET A 120 -10.73 16.53 0.22
CA MET A 120 -12.10 16.09 -0.06
C MET A 120 -13.01 16.24 1.18
N ARG A 121 -12.53 15.85 2.37
CA ARG A 121 -13.28 16.02 3.62
C ARG A 121 -13.58 17.49 3.92
N ARG A 122 -12.59 18.38 3.75
CA ARG A 122 -12.79 19.83 3.93
C ARG A 122 -13.82 20.37 2.95
N GLN A 123 -13.65 20.09 1.65
CA GLN A 123 -14.58 20.53 0.61
C GLN A 123 -16.02 20.05 0.87
N TYR A 124 -16.18 18.81 1.33
CA TYR A 124 -17.49 18.28 1.69
C TYR A 124 -18.09 18.98 2.91
N GLY A 125 -17.25 19.26 3.92
CA GLY A 125 -17.63 20.06 5.09
C GLY A 125 -18.10 21.46 4.71
N ASP A 126 -17.30 22.17 3.93
CA ASP A 126 -17.59 23.53 3.44
C ASP A 126 -18.89 23.54 2.62
N LEU A 127 -19.10 22.54 1.77
CA LEU A 127 -20.31 22.41 0.96
C LEU A 127 -21.55 22.19 1.85
N THR A 128 -21.43 21.32 2.86
CA THR A 128 -22.53 21.02 3.79
C THR A 128 -22.87 22.25 4.65
N GLU A 129 -21.87 22.97 5.13
CA GLU A 129 -22.04 24.22 5.88
C GLU A 129 -22.69 25.30 5.01
N TYR A 130 -22.21 25.46 3.77
CA TYR A 130 -22.79 26.37 2.79
C TYR A 130 -24.27 26.09 2.56
N TYR A 131 -24.65 24.83 2.31
CA TYR A 131 -26.06 24.46 2.13
C TYR A 131 -26.88 24.68 3.40
N THR A 132 -26.31 24.41 4.57
CA THR A 132 -26.98 24.64 5.87
C THR A 132 -27.30 26.13 6.06
N ILE A 133 -26.34 27.01 5.79
CA ILE A 133 -26.53 28.46 5.86
C ILE A 133 -27.56 28.92 4.82
N TRP A 134 -27.47 28.41 3.58
CA TRP A 134 -28.41 28.75 2.51
C TRP A 134 -29.86 28.38 2.86
N VAL A 135 -30.10 27.18 3.40
CA VAL A 135 -31.43 26.77 3.88
C VAL A 135 -31.93 27.69 5.00
N HIS A 136 -31.06 28.08 5.94
CA HIS A 136 -31.45 29.03 6.97
C HIS A 136 -31.81 30.41 6.39
N GLN A 137 -31.01 30.88 5.43
CA GLN A 137 -31.22 32.17 4.78
C GLN A 137 -32.52 32.23 3.99
N ILE A 138 -32.90 31.16 3.26
CA ILE A 138 -34.12 31.15 2.45
C ILE A 138 -35.40 31.05 3.28
N LYS A 139 -35.33 30.55 4.53
CA LYS A 139 -36.49 30.53 5.44
C LYS A 139 -36.98 31.93 5.82
N THR A 140 -36.06 32.89 5.97
CA THR A 140 -36.41 34.27 6.34
C THR A 140 -37.31 34.98 5.30
N PRO A 141 -36.97 35.04 4.00
CA PRO A 141 -37.84 35.63 2.98
C PRO A 141 -39.11 34.80 2.75
N ILE A 142 -39.08 33.46 2.90
CA ILE A 142 -40.30 32.63 2.85
C ILE A 142 -41.29 33.05 3.95
N ALA A 143 -40.82 33.22 5.19
CA ALA A 143 -41.64 33.70 6.29
C ALA A 143 -42.18 35.11 6.02
N ALA A 144 -41.37 36.01 5.47
CA ALA A 144 -41.81 37.35 5.09
C ALA A 144 -42.90 37.33 4.00
N MET A 145 -42.73 36.53 2.95
CA MET A 145 -43.73 36.36 1.89
C MET A 145 -45.02 35.74 2.43
N ARG A 146 -44.92 34.79 3.36
CA ARG A 146 -46.08 34.17 4.01
C ARG A 146 -46.90 35.20 4.80
N LEU A 147 -46.24 36.10 5.53
CA LEU A 147 -46.91 37.20 6.24
C LEU A 147 -47.58 38.18 5.27
N LEU A 148 -46.93 38.53 4.16
CA LEU A 148 -47.51 39.41 3.14
C LEU A 148 -48.76 38.80 2.51
N LEU A 149 -48.68 37.52 2.12
CA LEU A 149 -49.80 36.81 1.48
C LEU A 149 -50.98 36.57 2.43
N GLN A 150 -50.76 36.46 3.74
CA GLN A 150 -51.84 36.38 4.73
C GLN A 150 -52.72 37.64 4.80
N SER A 151 -52.17 38.80 4.44
CA SER A 151 -52.89 40.09 4.50
C SER A 151 -53.68 40.42 3.22
N GLY A 152 -53.48 39.65 2.14
CA GLY A 152 -54.12 39.89 0.85
C GLY A 152 -55.40 39.09 0.65
N GLU A 153 -56.37 39.69 -0.05
CA GLU A 153 -57.64 39.04 -0.39
C GLU A 153 -57.76 38.79 -1.91
N GLY A 154 -58.35 37.65 -2.28
CA GLY A 154 -58.62 37.29 -3.68
C GLY A 154 -58.10 35.90 -4.08
N ALA A 155 -58.52 35.42 -5.25
CA ALA A 155 -58.13 34.10 -5.76
C ALA A 155 -56.61 34.01 -6.03
N GLN A 156 -56.00 35.08 -6.53
CA GLN A 156 -54.58 35.13 -6.86
C GLN A 156 -53.66 35.00 -5.63
N TYR A 157 -54.07 35.56 -4.47
CA TYR A 157 -53.31 35.42 -3.21
C TYR A 157 -53.34 33.99 -2.67
N ARG A 158 -54.46 33.28 -2.83
CA ARG A 158 -54.58 31.86 -2.44
C ARG A 158 -53.67 30.98 -3.30
N GLU A 159 -53.69 31.18 -4.61
CA GLU A 159 -52.82 30.46 -5.54
C GLU A 159 -51.32 30.68 -5.22
N LEU A 160 -50.91 31.93 -4.98
CA LEU A 160 -49.54 32.26 -4.56
C LEU A 160 -49.17 31.64 -3.21
N SER A 161 -50.12 31.55 -2.26
CA SER A 161 -49.88 30.91 -0.97
C SER A 161 -49.66 29.40 -1.09
N GLU A 162 -50.40 28.73 -2.00
CA GLU A 162 -50.22 27.31 -2.27
C GLU A 162 -48.85 27.03 -2.90
N GLU A 163 -48.42 27.85 -3.87
CA GLU A 163 -47.09 27.74 -4.47
C GLU A 163 -45.97 28.02 -3.46
N LEU A 164 -46.13 29.03 -2.60
CA LEU A 164 -45.17 29.31 -1.53
C LEU A 164 -45.04 28.15 -0.55
N GLN A 165 -46.15 27.49 -0.21
CA GLN A 165 -46.15 26.30 0.64
C GLN A 165 -45.40 25.12 -0.01
N ARG A 166 -45.52 24.93 -1.32
CA ARG A 166 -44.71 23.92 -2.04
C ARG A 166 -43.22 24.24 -1.98
N ILE A 167 -42.85 25.51 -2.17
CA ILE A 167 -41.45 25.96 -2.05
C ILE A 167 -40.92 25.70 -0.63
N GLU A 168 -41.69 26.02 0.40
CA GLU A 168 -41.34 25.76 1.80
C GLU A 168 -41.11 24.25 2.05
N GLN A 169 -41.98 23.38 1.51
CA GLN A 169 -41.80 21.92 1.62
C GLN A 169 -40.53 21.42 0.93
N TYR A 170 -40.13 21.97 -0.22
CA TYR A 170 -38.87 21.59 -0.88
C TYR A 170 -37.62 22.03 -0.13
N VAL A 171 -37.72 23.11 0.65
CA VAL A 171 -36.61 23.63 1.47
C VAL A 171 -36.46 22.86 2.79
N GLU A 172 -37.53 22.25 3.30
CA GLU A 172 -37.53 21.48 4.55
C GLU A 172 -37.24 19.97 4.39
N MET A 173 -37.26 19.44 3.16
CA MET A 173 -36.81 18.06 2.86
C MET A 173 -35.29 17.89 3.05
#